data_AF-A0A965ZLU5-F1
#
_entry.id   AF-A0A965ZLU5-F1
#
_cell.length_a   1.000
_cell.length_b   1.000
_cell.length_c   1.000
_cell.angle_alpha   90.00
_cell.angle_beta   90.00
_cell.angle_gamma   90.00
#
_symmetry.space_group_name_H-M   'P 1'
#
loop_
_entity.id
_entity.type
_entity.pdbx_description
1 polymer ?
#
loop_
_entity_poly.entity_id
_entity_poly.type
_entity_poly.pdbx_seq_one_letter_code
_entity_poly.pdbx_strand_id
1 'polypeptide(L)'
;MELILKHFEKYVSYVLMIIAMVFVCYQTWDLAYHFGFNMIGNIKDPKLNIEEKGRPVAGLFFSILLTLEIIQTIRVFSHDHSVKLRIILIVGLIAVTRKILMFDMEDVNPMSEFAIAALIIALSLGYYLVTTSEKSVVRNSDK
;
A
#
# COMPACT_ATOMS: atom_id res chain seq x y z
N MET A 1 -23.98 4.38 -23.64
CA MET A 1 -22.67 3.73 -23.48
C MET A 1 -22.05 4.05 -22.11
N GLU A 2 -22.04 5.31 -21.67
CA GLU A 2 -21.51 5.72 -20.35
C GLU A 2 -22.18 5.04 -19.14
N LEU A 3 -23.50 4.79 -19.19
CA LEU A 3 -24.21 4.09 -18.12
C LEU A 3 -23.78 2.63 -17.98
N ILE A 4 -23.46 1.97 -19.10
CA ILE A 4 -23.00 0.57 -19.10
C ILE A 4 -21.59 0.49 -18.50
N LEU A 5 -20.72 1.43 -18.84
CA LEU A 5 -19.38 1.54 -18.26
C LEU A 5 -19.42 1.77 -16.75
N LYS A 6 -20.29 2.67 -16.26
CA LYS A 6 -20.46 2.91 -14.82
C LYS A 6 -20.95 1.69 -14.07
N HIS A 7 -21.90 0.94 -14.63
CA HIS A 7 -22.39 -0.30 -14.01
C HIS A 7 -21.31 -1.38 -14.00
N PHE A 8 -20.54 -1.50 -15.09
CA PHE A 8 -19.42 -2.42 -15.18
C PHE A 8 -18.31 -2.09 -14.16
N GLU A 9 -17.90 -0.82 -14.07
CA GLU A 9 -16.91 -0.34 -13.09
C GLU A 9 -17.35 -0.63 -11.65
N LYS A 10 -18.62 -0.38 -11.33
CA LYS A 10 -19.19 -0.66 -10.00
C LYS A 10 -19.22 -2.16 -9.70
N TYR A 11 -19.60 -2.98 -10.68
CA TYR A 11 -19.62 -4.44 -10.52
C TYR A 11 -18.22 -5.01 -10.27
N VAL A 12 -17.24 -4.62 -11.09
CA VAL A 12 -15.84 -5.05 -10.94
C VAL A 12 -15.27 -4.61 -9.59
N SER A 13 -15.52 -3.36 -9.19
CA SER A 13 -15.08 -2.84 -7.89
C SER A 13 -15.65 -3.63 -6.72
N TYR A 14 -16.92 -4.02 -6.79
CA TYR A 14 -17.57 -4.82 -5.75
C TYR A 14 -16.98 -6.23 -5.64
N VAL A 15 -16.75 -6.89 -6.77
CA VAL A 15 -16.08 -8.21 -6.81
C VAL A 15 -14.67 -8.13 -6.23
N LEU A 16 -13.88 -7.14 -6.64
CA LEU A 16 -12.53 -6.93 -6.11
C LEU A 16 -12.53 -6.66 -4.59
N MET A 17 -13.47 -5.87 -4.08
CA MET A 17 -13.59 -5.61 -2.64
C MET A 17 -13.89 -6.89 -1.86
N ILE A 18 -14.79 -7.75 -2.34
CA ILE A 18 -15.11 -9.02 -1.68
C ILE A 18 -13.87 -9.93 -1.63
N ILE A 19 -13.19 -10.10 -2.76
CA ILE A 19 -11.98 -10.92 -2.84
C ILE A 19 -10.92 -10.39 -1.87
N ALA A 20 -10.68 -9.08 -1.86
CA ALA A 20 -9.72 -8.45 -0.96
C ALA A 20 -10.10 -8.60 0.51
N MET A 21 -11.39 -8.50 0.88
CA MET A 21 -11.83 -8.71 2.27
C MET A 21 -11.60 -10.15 2.73
N VAL A 22 -11.95 -11.14 1.89
CA VAL A 22 -11.69 -12.56 2.20
C VAL A 22 -10.19 -12.79 2.37
N PHE A 23 -9.37 -12.19 1.50
CA PHE A 23 -7.92 -12.29 1.58
C PHE A 23 -7.36 -11.66 2.87
N VAL A 24 -7.83 -10.48 3.28
CA VAL A 24 -7.47 -9.86 4.57
C VAL A 24 -7.82 -10.78 5.74
N CYS A 25 -9.01 -11.38 5.75
CA CYS A 25 -9.41 -12.31 6.81
C CYS A 25 -8.45 -13.51 6.88
N TYR A 26 -8.11 -14.10 5.74
CA TYR A 26 -7.14 -15.20 5.66
C TYR A 26 -5.76 -14.78 6.18
N GLN A 27 -5.22 -13.65 5.72
CA GLN A 27 -3.92 -13.15 6.16
C GLN A 27 -3.89 -12.81 7.65
N THR A 28 -4.99 -12.26 8.17
CA THR A 28 -5.12 -11.93 9.60
C THR A 28 -5.12 -13.20 10.45
N TRP A 29 -5.84 -14.24 9.99
CA TRP A 29 -5.82 -15.55 10.63
C TRP A 29 -4.42 -16.17 10.62
N ASP A 30 -3.76 -16.18 9.46
CA ASP A 30 -2.42 -16.71 9.27
C ASP A 30 -1.39 -16.01 10.19
N LEU A 31 -1.44 -14.67 10.22
CA LEU A 31 -0.63 -13.86 11.12
C LEU A 31 -0.88 -14.20 12.59
N ALA A 32 -2.14 -14.33 13.02
CA ALA A 32 -2.47 -14.66 14.40
C ALA A 32 -1.94 -16.05 14.80
N TYR A 33 -2.05 -17.03 13.91
CA TYR A 33 -1.52 -18.37 14.12
C TYR A 33 0.01 -18.36 14.25
N HIS A 34 0.71 -17.74 13.29
CA HIS A 34 2.16 -17.67 13.29
C HIS A 34 2.70 -16.85 14.47
N PHE A 35 2.07 -15.73 14.80
CA PHE A 35 2.46 -14.90 15.95
C PHE A 35 2.25 -15.65 17.27
N GLY A 36 1.08 -16.27 17.47
CA GLY A 36 0.76 -17.01 18.69
C GLY A 36 1.68 -18.21 18.92
N PHE A 37 1.92 -19.03 17.89
CA PHE A 37 2.81 -20.18 17.97
C PHE A 37 4.27 -19.78 18.26
N ASN A 38 4.77 -18.76 17.54
CA ASN A 38 6.15 -18.31 17.70
C ASN A 38 6.40 -17.65 19.06
N MET A 39 5.42 -16.99 19.66
CA MET A 39 5.57 -16.37 20.99
C MET A 39 5.60 -17.41 22.12
N ILE A 40 4.82 -18.48 22.01
CA ILE A 40 4.71 -19.54 23.04
C ILE A 40 5.92 -20.49 23.01
N GLY A 41 6.52 -20.75 21.83
CA GLY A 41 7.68 -21.64 21.68
C GLY A 41 9.02 -21.06 22.16
N ASN A 42 9.10 -19.75 22.42
CA ASN A 42 10.36 -19.02 22.67
C ASN A 42 10.92 -19.10 24.10
N ILE A 43 10.36 -19.94 24.97
CA ILE A 43 10.82 -20.07 26.37
C ILE A 43 12.17 -20.84 26.47
N LYS A 44 12.60 -21.57 25.43
CA LYS A 44 13.77 -22.46 25.53
C LYS A 44 15.12 -21.87 25.08
N ASP A 45 15.18 -20.89 24.16
CA ASP A 45 16.46 -20.33 23.68
C ASP A 45 16.36 -18.83 23.30
N PRO A 46 16.81 -17.89 24.18
CA PRO A 46 16.52 -16.45 24.06
C PRO A 46 17.42 -15.66 23.10
N LYS A 47 18.52 -16.22 22.56
CA LYS A 47 19.53 -15.44 21.82
C LYS A 47 19.57 -15.64 20.30
N LEU A 48 18.86 -16.62 19.74
CA LEU A 48 19.01 -17.00 18.32
C LEU A 48 17.75 -16.83 17.45
N ASN A 49 16.66 -16.28 17.98
CA ASN A 49 15.34 -16.45 17.35
C ASN A 49 14.53 -15.19 17.05
N ILE A 50 14.96 -13.98 17.45
CA ILE A 50 14.10 -12.78 17.30
C ILE A 50 14.22 -12.16 15.91
N GLU A 51 15.43 -12.02 15.35
CA GLU A 51 15.62 -11.41 14.02
C GLU A 51 15.22 -12.35 12.88
N GLU A 52 15.61 -13.62 12.93
CA GLU A 52 15.24 -14.60 11.90
C GLU A 52 13.74 -14.91 11.87
N LYS A 53 13.06 -14.97 13.02
CA LYS A 53 11.61 -15.24 13.07
C LYS A 53 10.75 -13.98 13.04
N GLY A 54 11.30 -12.82 13.37
CA GLY A 54 10.60 -11.53 13.31
C GLY A 54 10.40 -11.02 11.89
N ARG A 55 11.38 -11.23 10.99
CA ARG A 55 11.31 -10.83 9.57
C ARG A 55 10.08 -11.41 8.84
N PRO A 56 9.79 -12.74 8.91
CA PRO A 56 8.60 -13.32 8.29
C PRO A 56 7.28 -12.73 8.79
N VAL A 57 7.19 -12.46 10.10
CA VAL A 57 5.98 -11.91 10.71
C VAL A 57 5.75 -10.46 10.27
N ALA A 58 6.80 -9.63 10.24
CA ALA A 58 6.71 -8.26 9.75
C ALA A 58 6.24 -8.19 8.28
N GLY A 59 6.72 -9.11 7.43
CA GLY A 59 6.24 -9.24 6.05
C GLY A 59 4.74 -9.52 5.95
N LEU A 60 4.20 -10.40 6.82
CA LEU A 60 2.77 -10.67 6.90
C LEU A 60 1.96 -9.44 7.33
N PHE A 61 2.44 -8.66 8.31
CA PHE A 61 1.82 -7.38 8.70
C PHE A 61 1.75 -6.39 7.54
N PHE A 62 2.87 -6.18 6.82
CA PHE A 62 2.89 -5.29 5.66
C PHE A 62 1.99 -5.79 4.53
N SER A 63 1.86 -7.10 4.36
CA SER A 63 0.95 -7.70 3.38
C SER A 63 -0.53 -7.38 3.69
N ILE A 64 -0.94 -7.45 4.95
CA ILE A 64 -2.29 -7.06 5.38
C ILE A 64 -2.53 -5.57 5.12
N LEU A 65 -1.58 -4.71 5.49
CA LEU A 65 -1.68 -3.26 5.25
C LEU A 65 -1.74 -2.94 3.75
N LEU A 66 -1.05 -3.70 2.90
CA LEU A 66 -1.14 -3.58 1.45
C LEU A 66 -2.53 -3.91 0.94
N THR A 67 -3.11 -5.02 1.38
CA THR A 67 -4.46 -5.39 0.95
C THR A 67 -5.51 -4.37 1.41
N LEU A 68 -5.39 -3.87 2.65
CA LEU A 68 -6.28 -2.81 3.15
C LEU A 68 -6.17 -1.51 2.34
N GLU A 69 -4.96 -1.14 1.92
CA GLU A 69 -4.73 0.02 1.04
C GLU A 69 -5.42 -0.12 -0.32
N ILE A 70 -5.38 -1.33 -0.89
CA ILE A 70 -6.05 -1.63 -2.16
C ILE A 70 -7.57 -1.49 -2.00
N ILE A 71 -8.16 -1.96 -0.89
CA ILE A 71 -9.60 -1.77 -0.61
C ILE A 71 -9.97 -0.27 -0.57
N GLN A 72 -9.14 0.56 0.07
CA GLN A 72 -9.35 2.01 0.11
C GLN A 72 -9.23 2.63 -1.29
N THR A 73 -8.23 2.21 -2.06
CA THR A 73 -8.00 2.67 -3.44
C THR A 73 -9.17 2.33 -4.35
N ILE A 74 -9.70 1.10 -4.28
CA ILE A 74 -10.88 0.68 -5.05
C ILE A 74 -12.12 1.49 -4.65
N ARG A 75 -12.30 1.74 -3.34
CA ARG A 75 -13.44 2.51 -2.84
C ARG A 75 -13.44 3.94 -3.37
N VAL A 76 -12.28 4.59 -3.34
CA VAL A 76 -12.08 5.92 -3.92
C VAL A 76 -12.39 5.90 -5.42
N PHE A 77 -11.83 4.92 -6.14
CA PHE A 77 -11.98 4.85 -7.59
C PHE A 77 -13.44 4.72 -8.02
N SER A 78 -14.24 3.98 -7.25
CA SER A 78 -15.67 3.80 -7.46
C SER A 78 -16.54 4.99 -7.04
N HIS A 79 -16.04 5.93 -6.24
CA HIS A 79 -16.84 7.06 -5.73
C HIS A 79 -16.55 8.39 -6.42
N ASP A 80 -15.29 8.68 -6.78
CA ASP A 80 -14.92 10.02 -7.24
C ASP A 80 -13.95 9.96 -8.43
N HIS A 81 -14.34 10.54 -9.56
CA HIS A 81 -13.54 10.51 -10.80
C HIS A 81 -12.54 11.66 -10.90
N SER A 82 -12.84 12.80 -10.25
CA SER A 82 -12.01 14.01 -10.32
C SER A 82 -10.78 13.97 -9.42
N VAL A 83 -10.84 13.24 -8.29
CA VAL A 83 -9.75 13.20 -7.27
C VAL A 83 -8.74 12.07 -7.51
N LYS A 84 -8.88 11.32 -8.60
CA LYS A 84 -8.12 10.06 -8.85
C LYS A 84 -6.60 10.29 -8.89
N LEU A 85 -6.12 11.36 -9.51
CA LEU A 85 -4.68 11.56 -9.75
C LEU A 85 -3.88 11.77 -8.45
N ARG A 86 -4.40 12.57 -7.51
CA ARG A 86 -3.74 12.83 -6.22
C ARG A 86 -3.57 11.53 -5.43
N ILE A 87 -4.61 10.71 -5.42
CA ILE A 87 -4.65 9.47 -4.63
C ILE A 87 -3.71 8.43 -5.25
N ILE A 88 -3.63 8.33 -6.57
CA ILE A 88 -2.66 7.45 -7.26
C ILE A 88 -1.22 7.83 -6.88
N LEU A 89 -0.88 9.12 -6.83
CA LEU A 89 0.46 9.57 -6.45
C LEU A 89 0.79 9.27 -4.98
N ILE A 90 -0.17 9.43 -4.08
CA ILE A 90 -0.01 9.05 -2.66
C ILE A 90 0.18 7.54 -2.52
N VAL A 91 -0.63 6.73 -3.20
CA VAL A 91 -0.50 5.27 -3.21
C VAL A 91 0.86 4.84 -3.75
N GLY A 92 1.37 5.52 -4.78
CA GLY A 92 2.73 5.32 -5.29
C GLY A 92 3.81 5.60 -4.25
N LEU A 93 3.71 6.71 -3.52
CA LEU A 93 4.64 7.05 -2.42
C LEU A 93 4.58 6.03 -1.28
N ILE A 94 3.38 5.58 -0.90
CA ILE A 94 3.19 4.54 0.12
C ILE A 94 3.82 3.22 -0.35
N ALA A 95 3.65 2.84 -1.61
CA ALA A 95 4.20 1.61 -2.17
C ALA A 95 5.74 1.59 -2.14
N VAL A 96 6.39 2.70 -2.55
CA VAL A 96 7.85 2.83 -2.48
C VAL A 96 8.34 2.79 -1.03
N THR A 97 7.65 3.48 -0.12
CA THR A 97 7.97 3.48 1.30
C THR A 97 7.91 2.08 1.89
N ARG A 98 6.85 1.31 1.62
CA ARG A 98 6.70 -0.07 2.11
C ARG A 98 7.77 -1.02 1.57
N LYS A 99 8.27 -0.79 0.35
CA LYS A 99 9.38 -1.56 -0.22
C LYS A 99 10.69 -1.35 0.56
N ILE A 100 10.94 -0.14 1.04
CA ILE A 100 12.14 0.19 1.83
C ILE A 100 12.06 -0.43 3.23
N LEU A 101 10.88 -0.46 3.84
CA LEU A 101 10.70 -1.05 5.19
C LEU A 101 10.98 -2.56 5.24
N MET A 102 10.78 -3.25 4.11
CA MET A 102 11.00 -4.70 4.00
C MET A 102 12.35 -5.04 3.35
N PHE A 103 13.21 -4.05 3.17
CA PHE A 103 14.50 -4.21 2.52
C PHE A 103 15.53 -4.75 3.51
N ASP A 104 16.15 -5.88 3.16
CA ASP A 104 17.19 -6.50 3.97
C ASP A 104 18.56 -5.96 3.57
N MET A 105 19.42 -5.71 4.56
CA MET A 105 20.70 -5.00 4.39
C MET A 105 21.87 -5.96 4.11
N GLU A 106 21.61 -7.24 3.84
CA GLU A 106 22.65 -8.26 3.70
C GLU A 106 23.35 -8.28 2.31
N ASP A 107 22.77 -7.70 1.27
CA ASP A 107 23.40 -7.56 -0.07
C ASP A 107 22.93 -6.29 -0.79
N VAL A 108 23.32 -5.14 -0.25
CA VAL A 108 22.86 -3.85 -0.74
C VAL A 108 23.69 -3.34 -1.92
N ASN A 109 23.08 -3.27 -3.11
CA ASN A 109 23.66 -2.58 -4.26
C ASN A 109 23.39 -1.07 -4.13
N PRO A 110 24.42 -0.22 -3.96
CA PRO A 110 24.24 1.22 -3.79
C PRO A 110 23.44 1.88 -4.93
N MET A 111 23.57 1.35 -6.15
CA MET A 111 22.85 1.87 -7.31
C MET A 111 21.33 1.70 -7.18
N SER A 112 20.86 0.60 -6.55
CA SER A 112 19.44 0.36 -6.33
C SER A 112 18.84 1.33 -5.32
N GLU A 113 19.60 1.71 -4.29
CA GLU A 113 19.16 2.70 -3.31
C GLU A 113 19.04 4.10 -3.91
N PHE A 114 20.04 4.52 -4.70
CA PHE A 114 19.97 5.80 -5.43
C PHE A 114 18.78 5.84 -6.41
N ALA A 115 18.47 4.73 -7.07
CA ALA A 115 17.29 4.64 -7.95
C ALA A 115 15.98 4.81 -7.16
N ILE A 116 15.87 4.23 -5.96
CA ILE A 116 14.72 4.40 -5.08
C ILE A 116 14.60 5.85 -4.59
N ALA A 117 15.71 6.47 -4.18
CA ALA A 117 15.72 7.88 -3.77
C ALA A 117 15.27 8.80 -4.91
N ALA A 118 15.77 8.59 -6.12
CA ALA A 118 15.35 9.33 -7.31
C ALA A 118 13.85 9.13 -7.61
N LEU A 119 13.32 7.92 -7.44
CA LEU A 119 11.91 7.62 -7.62
C LEU A 119 11.02 8.35 -6.60
N ILE A 120 11.42 8.40 -5.32
CA ILE A 120 10.69 9.15 -4.28
C ILE A 120 10.64 10.63 -4.64
N ILE A 121 11.76 11.21 -5.09
CA ILE A 121 11.83 12.61 -5.51
C ILE A 121 10.89 12.86 -6.70
N ALA A 122 10.93 11.99 -7.71
CA ALA A 122 10.07 12.10 -8.89
C ALA A 122 8.57 12.05 -8.54
N LEU A 123 8.16 11.10 -7.68
CA LEU A 123 6.77 11.00 -7.21
C LEU A 123 6.34 12.20 -6.35
N SER A 124 7.23 12.68 -5.49
CA SER A 124 6.96 13.85 -4.63
C SER A 124 6.80 15.13 -5.45
N LEU A 125 7.65 15.32 -6.45
CA LEU A 125 7.53 16.45 -7.40
C LEU A 125 6.24 16.34 -8.22
N GLY A 126 5.90 15.15 -8.71
CA GLY A 126 4.63 14.91 -9.40
C GLY A 126 3.42 15.28 -8.54
N TYR A 127 3.42 14.87 -7.26
CA TYR A 127 2.37 15.21 -6.30
C TYR A 127 2.26 16.72 -6.07
N TYR A 128 3.39 17.41 -5.93
CA TYR A 128 3.43 18.86 -5.75
C TYR A 128 2.86 19.63 -6.95
N LEU A 129 3.23 19.23 -8.17
CA LEU A 129 2.76 19.86 -9.40
C LEU A 129 1.24 19.69 -9.60
N VAL A 130 0.74 18.46 -9.43
CA VAL A 130 -0.70 18.16 -9.53
C VAL A 130 -1.49 18.96 -8.49
N THR A 131 -1.00 18.99 -7.25
CA THR A 131 -1.65 19.75 -6.16
C THR A 131 -1.68 21.26 -6.44
N THR A 132 -0.64 21.80 -7.04
CA THR A 132 -0.54 23.24 -7.35
C THR A 132 -1.47 23.63 -8.50
N SER A 133 -1.57 22.79 -9.54
CA SER A 133 -2.45 23.03 -10.68
C SER A 133 -3.94 23.01 -10.31
N GLU A 134 -4.32 22.19 -9.33
CA GLU A 134 -5.71 22.09 -8.87
C GLU A 134 -6.11 23.36 -8.06
N LYS A 135 -5.20 23.87 -7.22
CA LYS A 135 -5.40 25.12 -6.46
C LYS A 135 -5.56 26.35 -7.36
N SER A 136 -4.89 26.39 -8.51
CA SER A 136 -5.00 27.52 -9.45
C SER A 136 -6.34 27.54 -10.20
N VAL A 137 -6.97 26.38 -10.43
CA VAL A 137 -8.30 26.29 -11.05
C VAL A 137 -9.38 26.78 -10.10
N VAL A 138 -9.35 26.34 -8.83
CA VAL A 138 -10.34 26.79 -7.82
C VAL A 138 -10.25 28.29 -7.57
N ARG A 139 -9.03 28.85 -7.48
CA ARG A 139 -8.82 30.29 -7.23
C ARG A 139 -9.26 31.21 -8.38
N ASN A 140 -9.42 30.69 -9.60
CA ASN A 140 -9.87 31.48 -10.75
C ASN A 140 -11.40 31.43 -10.96
N SER A 141 -12.11 30.58 -10.21
CA SER A 141 -13.58 30.50 -10.25
C SER A 141 -14.27 31.40 -9.22
N ASP A 142 -13.51 31.94 -8.25
CA ASP A 142 -13.97 32.88 -7.21
C ASP A 142 -13.72 34.36 -7.58
N LYS A 143 -13.30 34.64 -8.82
CA LYS A 143 -13.14 36.00 -9.39
C LYS A 143 -14.08 36.17 -10.57
#